data_AF-A0A5R8LJ77-F1
#
_entry.id   AF-A0A5R8LJ77-F1
#
_cell.length_a   1.000
_cell.length_b   1.000
_cell.length_c   1.000
_cell.angle_alpha   90.00
_cell.angle_beta   90.00
_cell.angle_gamma   90.00
#
_symmetry.space_group_name_H-M   'P 1'
#
loop_
_entity.id
_entity.type
_entity.pdbx_description
1 polymer ?
#
loop_
_entity_poly.entity_id
_entity_poly.type
_entity_poly.pdbx_seq_one_letter_code
_entity_poly.pdbx_strand_id
1 'polypeptide(L)'
;MKQSEKWKRGLPYVGNKGQKAEKIIDILPAGHRLIDVFGGGGSISLTASSSGKWKTVIYNDRIKTVVNLLKALIEDKPHFDLMKYVYMDRKTFYNWRDNMPDSIERTLVLTVWSFGNNLHDYLWGKKTEKEKLLVTRALFSGNTGTQLDGLYSYAKNETTISGKYTVYHKWRRNRLEQLERLQQLERLQKLRQLQQLERLQQLERLQKLQQLQQLEFL
;
A
#
# COMPACT_ATOMS: atom_id res chain seq x y z
N MET A 1 16.47 8.99 7.22
CA MET A 1 15.95 8.26 8.39
C MET A 1 16.05 6.76 8.14
N LYS A 2 16.82 6.05 8.97
CA LYS A 2 17.02 4.59 8.86
C LYS A 2 15.74 3.85 9.28
N GLN A 3 15.61 2.56 8.93
CA GLN A 3 14.45 1.74 9.35
C GLN A 3 14.28 1.75 10.89
N SER A 4 15.39 1.71 11.62
CA SER A 4 15.46 1.75 13.09
C SER A 4 14.94 3.05 13.70
N GLU A 5 14.74 4.11 12.90
CA GLU A 5 14.29 5.41 13.38
C GLU A 5 12.84 5.72 12.98
N LYS A 6 12.18 4.81 12.23
CA LYS A 6 10.81 5.03 11.76
C LYS A 6 9.80 5.26 12.87
N TRP A 7 10.05 4.73 14.07
CA TRP A 7 9.22 4.96 15.24
C TRP A 7 9.11 6.45 15.61
N LYS A 8 10.12 7.28 15.30
CA LYS A 8 10.10 8.74 15.56
C LYS A 8 8.99 9.47 14.81
N ARG A 9 8.39 8.86 13.77
CA ARG A 9 7.24 9.43 13.06
C ARG A 9 5.96 9.40 13.88
N GLY A 10 5.89 8.52 14.89
CA GLY A 10 4.69 8.32 15.70
C GLY A 10 3.50 7.83 14.89
N LEU A 11 2.29 8.18 15.33
CA LEU A 11 1.04 7.80 14.68
C LEU A 11 0.85 8.55 13.35
N PRO A 12 0.27 7.91 12.31
CA PRO A 12 -0.15 8.62 11.12
C PRO A 12 -1.34 9.52 11.48
N TYR A 13 -1.12 10.83 11.52
CA TYR A 13 -2.04 11.79 12.13
C TYR A 13 -2.09 13.08 11.32
N VAL A 14 -3.25 13.73 11.25
CA VAL A 14 -3.40 14.98 10.50
C VAL A 14 -2.43 16.04 11.03
N GLY A 15 -1.70 16.67 10.12
CA GLY A 15 -0.75 17.73 10.47
C GLY A 15 0.53 17.25 11.16
N ASN A 16 0.80 15.94 11.20
CA ASN A 16 2.03 15.37 11.74
C ASN A 16 3.27 16.02 11.12
N LYS A 17 4.25 16.39 11.96
CA LYS A 17 5.47 17.11 11.58
C LYS A 17 6.67 16.20 11.33
N GLY A 18 6.49 14.89 11.22
CA GLY A 18 7.57 13.90 11.14
C GLY A 18 8.60 14.14 10.03
N GLN A 19 8.23 14.77 8.91
CA GLN A 19 9.20 15.14 7.87
C GLN A 19 10.11 16.32 8.24
N LYS A 20 9.63 17.20 9.15
CA LYS A 20 10.32 18.41 9.60
C LYS A 20 10.82 18.31 11.05
N ALA A 21 10.50 17.22 11.75
CA ALA A 21 10.73 17.08 13.18
C ALA A 21 12.20 17.26 13.56
N GLU A 22 13.13 16.59 12.87
CA GLU A 22 14.57 16.72 13.13
C GLU A 22 15.03 18.19 13.01
N LYS A 23 14.68 18.87 11.89
CA LYS A 23 15.02 20.28 11.69
C LYS A 23 14.47 21.19 12.78
N ILE A 24 13.25 20.92 13.27
CA ILE A 24 12.64 21.67 14.37
C ILE A 24 13.41 21.41 15.67
N ILE A 25 13.75 20.16 15.97
CA ILE A 25 14.50 19.81 17.17
C ILE A 25 15.91 20.38 17.16
N ASP A 26 16.56 20.44 16.01
CA ASP A 26 17.93 20.97 15.88
C ASP A 26 18.00 22.46 16.24
N ILE A 27 17.02 23.28 15.83
CA ILE A 27 17.03 24.73 16.07
C ILE A 27 16.63 25.14 17.51
N LEU A 28 15.87 24.31 18.22
CA LEU A 28 15.42 24.64 19.57
C LEU A 28 16.58 24.53 20.59
N PRO A 29 16.66 25.37 21.64
CA PRO A 29 17.74 25.26 22.62
C PRO A 29 17.61 23.97 23.46
N ALA A 30 18.74 23.41 23.89
CA ALA A 30 18.76 22.37 24.91
C ALA A 30 18.28 22.91 26.27
N GLY A 31 17.74 22.05 27.13
CA GLY A 31 17.24 22.49 28.43
C GLY A 31 16.80 21.36 29.34
N HIS A 32 16.10 21.70 30.43
CA HIS A 32 15.62 20.67 31.35
C HIS A 32 14.39 19.94 30.82
N ARG A 33 13.42 20.67 30.26
CA ARG A 33 12.12 20.14 29.82
C ARG A 33 11.73 20.67 28.44
N LEU A 34 11.17 19.78 27.62
CA LEU A 34 10.36 20.15 26.46
C LEU A 34 8.91 19.74 26.74
N ILE A 35 7.95 20.61 26.47
CA ILE A 35 6.53 20.35 26.64
C ILE A 35 5.84 20.51 25.28
N ASP A 36 5.40 19.40 24.72
CA ASP A 36 4.65 19.32 23.48
C ASP A 36 3.15 19.32 23.81
N VAL A 37 2.57 20.52 23.92
CA VAL A 37 1.19 20.73 24.39
C VAL A 37 0.15 20.17 23.40
N PHE A 38 0.49 20.11 22.11
CA PHE A 38 -0.37 19.64 21.02
C PHE A 38 0.35 18.56 20.21
N GLY A 39 0.68 17.46 20.88
CA GLY A 39 1.59 16.46 20.35
C GLY A 39 1.04 15.68 19.17
N GLY A 40 -0.29 15.58 19.01
CA GLY A 40 -0.92 14.84 17.92
C GLY A 40 -0.37 13.42 17.82
N GLY A 41 0.12 13.05 16.64
CA GLY A 41 0.76 11.75 16.42
C GLY A 41 2.10 11.53 17.14
N GLY A 42 2.64 12.52 17.85
CA GLY A 42 3.81 12.38 18.72
C GLY A 42 5.17 12.62 18.04
N SER A 43 5.19 12.97 16.75
CA SER A 43 6.45 13.07 15.99
C SER A 43 7.50 14.02 16.59
N ILE A 44 7.08 15.16 17.16
CA ILE A 44 7.99 16.12 17.80
C ILE A 44 8.51 15.54 19.11
N SER A 45 7.60 15.13 20.00
CA SER A 45 7.95 14.50 21.27
C SER A 45 8.91 13.31 21.13
N LEU A 46 8.64 12.38 20.21
CA LEU A 46 9.50 11.21 20.00
C LEU A 46 10.87 11.58 19.46
N THR A 47 10.92 12.53 18.53
CA THR A 47 12.19 13.01 17.98
C THR A 47 13.00 13.73 19.06
N ALA A 48 12.35 14.59 19.87
CA ALA A 48 12.97 15.26 21.01
C ALA A 48 13.50 14.29 22.06
N SER A 49 12.72 13.26 22.41
CA SER A 49 13.16 12.22 23.36
C SER A 49 14.39 11.48 22.86
N SER A 50 14.54 11.33 21.54
CA SER A 50 15.71 10.68 20.94
C SER A 50 16.94 11.57 20.77
N SER A 51 16.81 12.90 20.93
CA SER A 51 17.90 13.84 20.63
C SER A 51 18.86 14.07 21.79
N GLY A 52 18.45 13.77 23.02
CA GLY A 52 19.24 14.03 24.23
C GLY A 52 19.31 15.50 24.66
N LYS A 53 18.64 16.43 23.96
CA LYS A 53 18.67 17.86 24.27
C LYS A 53 17.89 18.25 25.54
N TRP A 54 16.98 17.39 25.99
CA TRP A 54 16.17 17.62 27.19
C TRP A 54 16.21 16.42 28.13
N LYS A 55 16.31 16.69 29.45
CA LYS A 55 16.23 15.64 30.49
C LYS A 55 14.84 15.00 30.55
N THR A 56 13.81 15.77 30.21
CA THR A 56 12.42 15.28 30.24
C THR A 56 11.65 15.86 29.07
N VAL A 57 10.94 15.00 28.34
CA VAL A 57 10.01 15.40 27.28
C VAL A 57 8.61 15.02 27.72
N ILE A 58 7.70 15.98 27.69
CA ILE A 58 6.30 15.79 28.07
C ILE A 58 5.46 15.92 26.81
N TYR A 59 4.82 14.81 26.46
CA TYR A 59 3.85 14.73 25.38
C TYR A 59 2.44 14.88 25.96
N ASN A 60 1.66 15.78 25.37
CA ASN A 60 0.25 15.98 25.70
C ASN A 60 -0.60 16.07 24.43
N ASP A 61 -1.82 15.57 24.50
CA ASP A 61 -2.85 15.82 23.49
C ASP A 61 -4.22 15.93 24.17
N ARG A 62 -5.15 16.65 23.54
CA ARG A 62 -6.53 16.78 24.04
C ARG A 62 -7.26 15.43 24.01
N ILE A 63 -6.95 14.57 23.04
CA ILE A 63 -7.66 13.29 22.87
C ILE A 63 -6.96 12.22 23.70
N LYS A 64 -7.55 11.87 24.86
CA LYS A 64 -7.01 10.89 25.80
C LYS A 64 -6.65 9.54 25.16
N THR A 65 -7.48 9.04 24.23
CA THR A 65 -7.24 7.77 23.55
C THR A 65 -6.10 7.82 22.55
N VAL A 66 -5.79 8.98 21.94
CA VAL A 66 -4.58 9.17 21.12
C VAL A 66 -3.34 9.06 21.99
N VAL A 67 -3.36 9.70 23.18
CA VAL A 67 -2.26 9.60 24.14
C VAL A 67 -2.03 8.16 24.58
N ASN A 68 -3.11 7.49 24.97
CA ASN A 68 -3.04 6.11 25.44
C ASN A 68 -2.62 5.14 24.33
N LEU A 69 -3.07 5.35 23.08
CA LEU A 69 -2.66 4.52 21.95
C LEU A 69 -1.16 4.68 21.67
N LEU A 70 -0.65 5.91 21.60
CA LEU A 70 0.76 6.14 21.38
C LEU A 70 1.60 5.52 22.50
N LYS A 71 1.19 5.70 23.77
CA LYS A 71 1.82 5.08 24.93
C LYS A 71 1.84 3.56 24.82
N ALA A 72 0.69 2.94 24.52
CA ALA A 72 0.57 1.49 24.41
C ALA A 72 1.47 0.91 23.32
N LEU A 73 1.60 1.58 22.17
CA LEU A 73 2.46 1.14 21.07
C LEU A 73 3.96 1.30 21.38
N ILE A 74 4.35 2.29 22.18
CA ILE A 74 5.75 2.48 22.59
C ILE A 74 6.14 1.47 23.67
N GLU A 75 5.26 1.26 24.65
CA GLU A 75 5.49 0.38 25.79
C GLU A 75 5.18 -1.09 25.49
N ASP A 76 4.55 -1.37 24.35
CA ASP A 76 3.94 -2.66 23.99
C ASP A 76 2.97 -3.19 25.06
N LYS A 77 2.20 -2.27 25.67
CA LYS A 77 1.33 -2.54 26.82
C LYS A 77 0.00 -1.75 26.74
N PRO A 78 -1.15 -2.43 26.53
CA PRO A 78 -1.26 -3.84 26.17
C PRO A 78 -0.63 -4.12 24.80
N HIS A 79 -0.21 -5.37 24.57
CA HIS A 79 0.29 -5.78 23.27
C HIS A 79 -0.82 -5.71 22.21
N PHE A 80 -0.52 -5.09 21.07
CA PHE A 80 -1.45 -4.96 19.94
C PHE A 80 -1.08 -5.92 18.81
N ASP A 81 -1.95 -6.90 18.58
CA ASP A 81 -1.91 -7.67 17.33
C ASP A 81 -2.53 -6.84 16.19
N LEU A 82 -1.68 -6.04 15.53
CA LEU A 82 -2.08 -5.22 14.39
C LEU A 82 -2.63 -6.03 13.22
N MET A 83 -2.31 -7.33 13.13
CA MET A 83 -2.82 -8.19 12.05
C MET A 83 -4.33 -8.35 12.10
N LYS A 84 -4.97 -8.17 13.27
CA LYS A 84 -6.43 -8.19 13.43
C LYS A 84 -7.14 -7.03 12.72
N TYR A 85 -6.41 -5.97 12.38
CA TYR A 85 -6.97 -4.73 11.82
C TYR A 85 -6.59 -4.49 10.36
N VAL A 86 -6.03 -5.48 9.66
CA VAL A 86 -5.54 -5.34 8.27
C VAL A 86 -6.64 -5.35 7.21
N TYR A 87 -7.86 -5.73 7.58
CA TYR A 87 -9.01 -5.77 6.69
C TYR A 87 -10.16 -5.01 7.32
N MET A 88 -10.65 -3.96 6.65
CA MET A 88 -11.71 -3.10 7.17
C MET A 88 -12.56 -2.63 6.00
N ASP A 89 -13.81 -3.08 5.93
CA ASP A 89 -14.77 -2.55 4.97
C ASP A 89 -15.43 -1.26 5.48
N ARG A 90 -16.10 -0.52 4.59
CA ARG A 90 -16.74 0.75 4.92
C ARG A 90 -17.79 0.62 6.03
N LYS A 91 -18.60 -0.44 6.00
CA LYS A 91 -19.66 -0.66 6.99
C LYS A 91 -19.06 -0.85 8.37
N THR A 92 -18.03 -1.68 8.47
CA THR A 92 -17.31 -1.99 9.70
C THR A 92 -16.58 -0.75 10.21
N PHE A 93 -15.93 0.02 9.34
CA PHE A 93 -15.30 1.29 9.71
C PHE A 93 -16.31 2.28 10.34
N TYR A 94 -17.47 2.49 9.71
CA TYR A 94 -18.47 3.41 10.26
C TYR A 94 -19.11 2.85 11.53
N ASN A 95 -19.22 1.54 11.70
CA ASN A 95 -19.61 0.94 12.97
C ASN A 95 -18.59 1.23 14.09
N TRP A 96 -17.28 1.13 13.79
CA TRP A 96 -16.22 1.56 14.71
C TRP A 96 -16.31 3.05 15.05
N ARG A 97 -16.60 3.89 14.05
CA ARG A 97 -16.69 5.34 14.24
C ARG A 97 -17.91 5.73 15.07
N ASP A 98 -19.08 5.19 14.75
CA ASP A 98 -20.36 5.74 15.20
C ASP A 98 -20.93 4.97 16.40
N ASN A 99 -20.57 3.69 16.58
CA ASN A 99 -21.22 2.81 17.56
C ASN A 99 -20.29 2.17 18.61
N MET A 100 -18.97 2.13 18.37
CA MET A 100 -18.03 1.56 19.35
C MET A 100 -17.70 2.59 20.44
N PRO A 101 -17.51 2.16 21.71
CA PRO A 101 -17.09 3.06 22.78
C PRO A 101 -15.68 3.60 22.53
N ASP A 102 -15.35 4.70 23.19
CA ASP A 102 -13.99 5.26 23.13
C ASP A 102 -12.98 4.27 23.70
N SER A 103 -12.05 3.84 22.84
CA SER A 103 -10.98 2.94 23.19
C SER A 103 -9.74 3.19 22.31
N ILE A 104 -8.61 2.62 22.71
CA ILE A 104 -7.37 2.69 21.94
C ILE A 104 -7.48 1.92 20.62
N GLU A 105 -8.25 0.82 20.57
CA GLU A 105 -8.59 0.06 19.35
C GLU A 105 -9.43 0.90 18.40
N ARG A 106 -10.46 1.59 18.91
CA ARG A 106 -11.28 2.50 18.12
C ARG A 106 -10.42 3.59 17.52
N THR A 107 -9.57 4.23 18.32
CA THR A 107 -8.63 5.25 17.83
C THR A 107 -7.66 4.67 16.80
N LEU A 108 -7.14 3.46 16.99
CA LEU A 108 -6.27 2.79 16.00
C LEU A 108 -7.00 2.65 14.66
N VAL A 109 -8.21 2.07 14.67
CA VAL A 109 -9.02 1.87 13.47
C VAL A 109 -9.29 3.19 12.76
N LEU A 110 -9.79 4.18 13.49
CA LEU A 110 -10.09 5.49 12.90
C LEU A 110 -8.85 6.18 12.35
N THR A 111 -7.71 6.02 13.02
CA THR A 111 -6.45 6.63 12.58
C THR A 111 -5.94 6.02 11.27
N VAL A 112 -5.93 4.68 11.15
CA VAL A 112 -5.31 3.99 10.00
C VAL A 112 -6.26 3.72 8.84
N TRP A 113 -7.58 3.69 9.08
CA TRP A 113 -8.61 3.44 8.07
C TRP A 113 -9.45 4.66 7.70
N SER A 114 -9.02 5.86 8.10
CA SER A 114 -9.61 7.10 7.60
C SER A 114 -8.82 7.74 6.46
N PHE A 115 -9.53 8.45 5.58
CA PHE A 115 -8.97 9.20 4.47
C PHE A 115 -8.08 10.32 5.00
N GLY A 116 -6.82 10.34 4.56
CA GLY A 116 -5.84 11.31 5.03
C GLY A 116 -5.62 11.27 6.55
N ASN A 117 -5.91 10.15 7.21
CA ASN A 117 -5.84 9.98 8.65
C ASN A 117 -6.71 10.98 9.43
N ASN A 118 -7.84 11.42 8.86
CA ASN A 118 -8.72 12.44 9.45
C ASN A 118 -9.68 11.92 10.54
N LEU A 119 -9.59 10.64 10.90
CA LEU A 119 -10.41 9.93 11.89
C LEU A 119 -11.91 9.84 11.56
N HIS A 120 -12.37 10.39 10.43
CA HIS A 120 -13.79 10.57 10.15
C HIS A 120 -14.27 9.86 8.89
N ASP A 121 -13.59 10.06 7.76
CA ASP A 121 -14.04 9.57 6.47
C ASP A 121 -13.35 8.26 6.14
N TYR A 122 -14.08 7.25 5.68
CA TYR A 122 -13.47 5.97 5.32
C TYR A 122 -12.40 6.12 4.22
N LEU A 123 -11.29 5.40 4.35
CA LEU A 123 -10.07 5.51 3.53
C LEU A 123 -10.29 5.45 2.02
N TRP A 124 -11.21 4.61 1.54
CA TRP A 124 -11.39 4.37 0.10
C TRP A 124 -12.69 4.95 -0.46
N GLY A 125 -12.66 5.35 -1.72
CA GLY A 125 -13.87 5.70 -2.46
C GLY A 125 -14.72 4.47 -2.80
N LYS A 126 -16.04 4.66 -2.92
CA LYS A 126 -17.01 3.57 -3.20
C LYS A 126 -16.64 2.75 -4.44
N LYS A 127 -16.11 3.39 -5.49
CA LYS A 127 -15.75 2.74 -6.76
C LYS A 127 -14.56 1.77 -6.63
N THR A 128 -13.58 2.08 -5.77
CA THR A 128 -12.32 1.32 -5.65
C THR A 128 -12.33 0.34 -4.49
N GLU A 129 -13.24 0.51 -3.52
CA GLU A 129 -13.29 -0.26 -2.28
C GLU A 129 -13.32 -1.77 -2.51
N LYS A 130 -14.20 -2.26 -3.40
CA LYS A 130 -14.39 -3.69 -3.67
C LYS A 130 -13.08 -4.37 -4.09
N GLU A 131 -12.36 -3.76 -5.03
CA GLU A 131 -11.10 -4.30 -5.54
C GLU A 131 -9.99 -4.23 -4.48
N LYS A 132 -9.93 -3.13 -3.72
CA LYS A 132 -8.93 -2.95 -2.65
C LYS A 132 -9.12 -3.96 -1.51
N LEU A 133 -10.36 -4.22 -1.10
CA LEU A 133 -10.69 -5.25 -0.12
C LEU A 133 -10.35 -6.65 -0.65
N LEU A 134 -10.71 -6.94 -1.91
CA LEU A 134 -10.41 -8.24 -2.53
C LEU A 134 -8.90 -8.53 -2.53
N VAL A 135 -8.08 -7.56 -2.96
CA VAL A 135 -6.61 -7.69 -2.96
C VAL A 135 -6.08 -7.83 -1.55
N THR A 136 -6.60 -7.07 -0.58
CA THR A 136 -6.19 -7.17 0.82
C THR A 136 -6.50 -8.57 1.37
N ARG A 137 -7.70 -9.10 1.15
CA ARG A 137 -8.06 -10.46 1.56
C ARG A 137 -7.22 -11.53 0.87
N ALA A 138 -6.95 -11.39 -0.42
CA ALA A 138 -6.06 -12.29 -1.14
C ALA A 138 -4.63 -12.27 -0.56
N LEU A 139 -4.12 -11.09 -0.22
CA LEU A 139 -2.77 -10.90 0.32
C LEU A 139 -2.61 -11.49 1.74
N PHE A 140 -3.61 -11.31 2.60
CA PHE A 140 -3.51 -11.67 4.01
C PHE A 140 -4.12 -13.04 4.35
N SER A 141 -5.10 -13.52 3.57
CA SER A 141 -5.85 -14.75 3.89
C SER A 141 -5.92 -15.78 2.77
N GLY A 142 -5.72 -15.39 1.50
CA GLY A 142 -5.69 -16.32 0.36
C GLY A 142 -6.97 -17.12 0.14
N ASN A 143 -8.11 -16.64 0.63
CA ASN A 143 -9.39 -17.34 0.63
C ASN A 143 -10.49 -16.53 -0.07
N THR A 144 -10.15 -15.93 -1.21
CA THR A 144 -11.08 -15.11 -1.99
C THR A 144 -11.88 -15.92 -3.01
N GLY A 145 -11.43 -17.14 -3.35
CA GLY A 145 -12.02 -17.95 -4.42
C GLY A 145 -11.69 -17.41 -5.82
N THR A 146 -10.66 -16.56 -5.94
CA THR A 146 -10.27 -15.93 -7.20
C THR A 146 -8.84 -16.33 -7.59
N GLN A 147 -8.45 -15.99 -8.82
CA GLN A 147 -7.07 -16.17 -9.29
C GLN A 147 -6.02 -15.39 -8.46
N LEU A 148 -6.46 -14.44 -7.62
CA LEU A 148 -5.59 -13.70 -6.71
C LEU A 148 -5.14 -14.53 -5.51
N ASP A 149 -5.74 -15.68 -5.20
CA ASP A 149 -5.35 -16.49 -4.02
C ASP A 149 -3.90 -17.00 -4.10
N GLY A 150 -3.31 -17.07 -5.30
CA GLY A 150 -1.87 -17.30 -5.48
C GLY A 150 -0.98 -16.22 -4.85
N LEU A 151 -1.50 -15.00 -4.63
CA LEU A 151 -0.80 -13.91 -3.94
C LEU A 151 -0.47 -14.27 -2.49
N TYR A 152 -1.35 -15.02 -1.81
CA TYR A 152 -1.11 -15.45 -0.45
C TYR A 152 0.15 -16.30 -0.35
N SER A 153 0.31 -17.29 -1.24
CA SER A 153 1.51 -18.12 -1.31
C SER A 153 2.78 -17.31 -1.56
N TYR A 154 2.68 -16.22 -2.32
CA TYR A 154 3.79 -15.30 -2.56
C TYR A 154 4.16 -14.46 -1.33
N ALA A 155 3.18 -14.16 -0.46
CA ALA A 155 3.34 -13.27 0.68
C ALA A 155 3.36 -13.96 2.06
N LYS A 156 3.12 -15.28 2.13
CA LYS A 156 2.95 -16.02 3.39
C LYS A 156 4.18 -15.96 4.31
N ASN A 157 5.38 -15.89 3.73
CA ASN A 157 6.64 -15.83 4.48
C ASN A 157 6.95 -14.43 5.02
N GLU A 158 6.24 -13.39 4.56
CA GLU A 158 6.36 -12.04 5.11
C GLU A 158 5.53 -11.91 6.37
N THR A 159 6.18 -11.63 7.49
CA THR A 159 5.54 -11.56 8.82
C THR A 159 5.01 -10.17 9.17
N THR A 160 5.46 -9.13 8.46
CA THR A 160 5.02 -7.74 8.71
C THR A 160 4.00 -7.29 7.67
N ILE A 161 3.06 -6.43 8.07
CA ILE A 161 2.08 -5.80 7.17
C ILE A 161 2.81 -5.08 6.02
N SER A 162 3.85 -4.30 6.34
CA SER A 162 4.66 -3.59 5.34
C SER A 162 5.42 -4.54 4.40
N GLY A 163 5.93 -5.65 4.91
CA GLY A 163 6.60 -6.68 4.11
C GLY A 163 5.64 -7.31 3.11
N LYS A 164 4.43 -7.69 3.56
CA LYS A 164 3.36 -8.21 2.69
C LYS A 164 3.01 -7.24 1.56
N TYR A 165 2.86 -5.94 1.86
CA TYR A 165 2.62 -4.95 0.79
C TYR A 165 3.84 -4.76 -0.14
N THR A 166 5.05 -4.88 0.38
CA THR A 166 6.28 -4.80 -0.44
C THR A 166 6.32 -5.94 -1.47
N VAL A 167 6.06 -7.18 -1.04
CA VAL A 167 6.00 -8.32 -1.96
C VAL A 167 4.80 -8.25 -2.90
N TYR A 168 3.65 -7.74 -2.46
CA TYR A 168 2.52 -7.46 -3.35
C TYR A 168 2.92 -6.52 -4.50
N HIS A 169 3.64 -5.43 -4.21
CA HIS A 169 4.09 -4.51 -5.26
C HIS A 169 5.07 -5.17 -6.22
N LYS A 170 5.95 -6.05 -5.73
CA LYS A 170 6.86 -6.85 -6.59
C LYS A 170 6.07 -7.82 -7.47
N TRP A 171 5.13 -8.56 -6.89
CA TRP A 171 4.24 -9.48 -7.60
C TRP A 171 3.46 -8.76 -8.71
N ARG A 172 2.89 -7.59 -8.38
CA ARG A 172 2.14 -6.77 -9.34
C ARG A 172 2.99 -6.30 -10.51
N ARG A 173 4.22 -5.85 -10.26
CA ARG A 173 5.17 -5.45 -11.33
C ARG A 173 5.48 -6.63 -12.26
N ASN A 174 5.85 -7.77 -11.69
CA ASN A 174 6.15 -8.97 -12.48
C ASN A 174 4.94 -9.42 -13.32
N ARG A 175 3.72 -9.34 -12.78
CA ARG A 175 2.50 -9.66 -13.53
C ARG A 175 2.27 -8.69 -14.70
N LEU A 176 2.52 -7.40 -14.51
CA LEU A 176 2.40 -6.41 -15.59
C LEU A 176 3.43 -6.69 -16.71
N GLU A 177 4.69 -6.95 -16.34
CA GLU A 177 5.75 -7.31 -17.31
C GLU A 177 5.41 -8.58 -18.09
N GLN A 178 4.83 -9.59 -17.44
CA GLN A 178 4.35 -10.81 -18.12
C GLN A 178 3.22 -10.51 -19.10
N LEU A 179 2.26 -9.65 -18.74
CA LEU A 179 1.16 -9.27 -19.62
C LEU A 179 1.68 -8.51 -20.87
N GLU A 180 2.66 -7.61 -20.70
CA GLU A 180 3.30 -6.91 -21.81
C GLU A 180 4.02 -7.87 -22.76
N ARG A 181 4.75 -8.86 -22.22
CA ARG A 181 5.40 -9.90 -23.03
C ARG A 181 4.38 -10.75 -23.80
N LEU A 182 3.26 -11.10 -23.17
CA LEU A 182 2.19 -11.86 -23.84
C LEU A 182 1.58 -11.07 -25.00
N GLN A 183 1.36 -9.76 -24.83
CA GLN A 183 0.88 -8.89 -25.92
C GLN A 183 1.89 -8.80 -27.07
N GLN A 184 3.21 -8.76 -26.77
CA GLN A 184 4.24 -8.80 -27.81
C GLN A 184 4.24 -10.12 -28.58
N LEU A 185 4.08 -11.25 -27.88
CA LEU A 185 3.98 -12.57 -28.52
C LEU A 185 2.74 -12.66 -29.45
N GLU A 186 1.60 -12.13 -29.03
CA GLU A 186 0.39 -12.09 -29.87
C GLU A 186 0.60 -11.25 -31.14
N ARG A 187 1.30 -10.11 -31.04
CA ARG A 187 1.66 -9.28 -32.21
C ARG A 187 2.60 -10.03 -33.17
N LEU A 188 3.59 -10.74 -32.64
CA LEU A 188 4.50 -11.56 -33.46
C LEU A 188 3.76 -12.69 -34.18
N GLN A 189 2.77 -13.31 -33.53
CA GLN A 189 1.95 -14.34 -34.15
C GLN A 189 1.10 -13.77 -35.31
N LYS A 190 0.52 -12.57 -35.15
CA LYS A 190 -0.20 -11.87 -36.22
C LYS A 190 0.72 -11.52 -37.40
N LEU A 191 1.94 -11.02 -37.15
CA LEU A 191 2.92 -10.74 -38.20
C LEU A 191 3.30 -12.01 -38.99
N ARG A 192 3.46 -13.14 -38.30
CA ARG A 192 3.78 -14.42 -38.96
C ARG A 192 2.62 -14.88 -39.86
N GLN A 193 1.37 -14.66 -39.47
CA GLN A 193 0.20 -14.96 -40.31
C GLN A 193 0.15 -14.06 -41.56
N LEU A 194 0.46 -12.77 -41.43
CA LEU A 194 0.54 -11.85 -42.58
C LEU A 194 1.63 -12.26 -43.58
N GLN A 195 2.81 -12.67 -43.10
CA GLN A 195 3.87 -13.18 -43.98
C GLN A 195 3.47 -14.45 -44.71
N GLN A 196 2.65 -15.32 -44.10
CA GLN A 196 2.12 -16.51 -44.79
C GLN A 196 1.12 -16.12 -45.89
N LEU A 197 0.24 -15.15 -45.64
CA LEU A 197 -0.69 -14.61 -46.65
C LEU A 197 0.05 -13.98 -47.84
N GLU A 198 1.12 -13.22 -47.59
CA GLU A 198 1.93 -12.61 -48.64
C GLU A 198 2.60 -13.68 -49.53
N ARG A 199 3.11 -14.77 -48.93
CA ARG A 199 3.64 -15.92 -49.69
C ARG A 199 2.58 -16.61 -50.54
N LEU A 200 1.35 -16.77 -50.02
CA LEU A 200 0.25 -17.35 -50.78
C LEU A 200 -0.12 -16.46 -51.99
N GLN A 201 -0.16 -15.14 -51.81
CA GLN A 201 -0.39 -14.21 -52.93
C GLN A 201 0.73 -14.26 -53.98
N GLN A 202 1.98 -14.44 -53.58
CA GLN A 202 3.10 -14.62 -54.52
C GLN A 202 2.96 -15.91 -55.33
N LEU A 203 2.58 -17.02 -54.70
CA LEU A 203 2.32 -18.29 -55.39
C LEU A 203 1.16 -18.17 -56.40
N GLU A 204 0.09 -17.47 -56.03
CA GLU A 204 -1.06 -17.25 -56.90
C GLU A 204 -0.69 -16.42 -58.15
N ARG A 205 0.21 -15.44 -58.00
CA ARG A 205 0.77 -14.68 -59.14
C ARG A 205 1.61 -15.56 -60.06
N LEU A 206 2.44 -16.44 -59.50
CA LEU A 206 3.26 -17.38 -60.29
C LEU A 206 2.39 -18.35 -61.09
N GLN A 207 1.29 -18.86 -60.51
CA GLN A 207 0.35 -19.71 -61.23
C GLN A 207 -0.31 -18.99 -62.41
N LYS A 208 -0.71 -17.72 -62.24
CA LYS A 208 -1.26 -16.92 -63.34
C LYS A 208 -0.24 -16.70 -64.47
N LEU A 209 1.02 -16.47 -64.14
CA LEU A 209 2.09 -16.34 -65.14
C LEU A 209 2.32 -17.64 -65.92
N GLN A 210 2.27 -18.80 -65.26
CA GLN A 210 2.35 -20.10 -65.94
C GLN A 210 1.17 -20.35 -66.89
N GLN A 211 -0.05 -19.98 -66.51
CA GLN A 211 -1.21 -20.09 -67.39
C GLN A 211 -1.11 -19.18 -68.61
N LEU A 212 -0.57 -17.97 -68.46
CA LEU A 212 -0.31 -17.07 -69.59
C LEU A 212 0.75 -17.62 -70.54
N GLN A 213 1.84 -18.20 -70.04
CA GLN A 213 2.83 -18.86 -70.89
C GLN A 213 2.25 -20.04 -71.67
N GLN A 214 1.34 -20.81 -71.07
CA GLN A 214 0.68 -21.92 -71.77
C GLN A 214 -0.23 -21.45 -72.91
N LEU A 215 -0.78 -20.23 -72.82
CA LEU A 215 -1.59 -19.62 -73.87
C LEU A 215 -0.76 -19.02 -75.01
N GLU A 216 0.50 -18.65 -74.77
CA GLU A 216 1.43 -18.17 -75.82
C GLU A 216 1.99 -19.29 -76.71
N PHE A 217 1.88 -20.55 -76.28
CA PHE A 217 2.31 -21.74 -77.03
C PHE A 217 1.17 -22.45 -77.79
N LEU A 218 -0.02 -21.85 -77.85
CA LEU A 218 -1.17 -22.25 -78.67
C LEU A 218 -1.32 -21.29 -79.86
#